data_AF-A0A954V2N7-F1
#
_entry.id   AF-A0A954V2N7-F1
#
_cell.length_a   1.000
_cell.length_b   1.000
_cell.length_c   1.000
_cell.angle_alpha   90.00
_cell.angle_beta   90.00
_cell.angle_gamma   90.00
#
_symmetry.space_group_name_H-M   'P 1'
#
loop_
_entity.id
_entity.type
_entity.pdbx_description
1 polymer ?
#
loop_
_entity_poly.entity_id
_entity_poly.type
_entity_poly.pdbx_seq_one_letter_code
_entity_poly.pdbx_strand_id
1 'polypeptide(L)'
;MHTSRRDFLQASGVGFGAVALDWMMHAEQAQAASNTGVVHHRPRAKSVIWLFMEGGPSHLDLVDPKPLLQKLAGKALPPSFKEPITAMGEKGASLLASQRKWKQHGQSGMWASDWIPHIADCM
;
A
#
# COMPACT_ATOMS: atom_id res chain seq x y z
N MET A 1 46.75 -18.66 -46.08
CA MET A 1 46.22 -19.78 -45.28
C MET A 1 45.19 -20.50 -46.14
N HIS A 2 45.45 -21.75 -46.55
CA HIS A 2 44.49 -22.54 -47.33
C HIS A 2 43.43 -23.10 -46.40
N THR A 3 42.20 -22.59 -46.49
CA THR A 3 41.04 -23.19 -45.81
C THR A 3 40.72 -24.52 -46.51
N SER A 4 40.79 -25.63 -45.79
CA SER A 4 40.43 -26.94 -46.36
C SER A 4 38.91 -27.08 -46.42
N ARG A 5 38.40 -27.94 -47.32
CA ARG A 5 36.96 -28.25 -47.41
C ARG A 5 36.41 -28.76 -46.06
N ARG A 6 37.25 -29.39 -45.24
CA ARG A 6 36.92 -29.82 -43.88
C ARG A 6 36.69 -28.64 -42.95
N ASP A 7 37.57 -27.64 -42.99
CA ASP A 7 37.45 -26.44 -42.16
C ASP A 7 36.19 -25.63 -42.54
N PHE A 8 35.88 -25.56 -43.84
CA PHE A 8 34.64 -24.95 -44.33
C PHE A 8 33.40 -25.68 -43.80
N LEU A 9 33.34 -27.01 -43.93
CA LEU A 9 32.21 -27.80 -43.43
C LEU A 9 32.07 -27.75 -41.90
N GLN A 10 33.19 -27.69 -41.18
CA GLN A 10 33.20 -27.56 -39.73
C GLN A 10 32.70 -26.18 -39.27
N ALA A 11 33.10 -25.11 -39.96
CA ALA A 11 32.60 -23.76 -39.68
C ALA A 11 31.12 -23.59 -40.07
N SER A 12 30.70 -24.12 -41.22
CA SER A 12 29.30 -24.02 -41.68
C SER A 12 28.34 -24.88 -40.86
N GLY A 13 28.72 -26.12 -40.49
CA GLY A 13 27.86 -27.04 -39.74
C GLY A 13 27.59 -26.59 -38.29
N VAL A 14 28.60 -26.02 -37.62
CA VAL A 14 28.46 -25.51 -36.24
C VAL A 14 27.82 -24.10 -36.23
N GLY A 15 28.00 -23.31 -37.29
CA GLY A 15 27.48 -21.94 -37.38
C GLY A 15 25.94 -21.85 -37.42
N PHE A 16 25.27 -22.79 -38.11
CA PHE A 16 23.79 -22.79 -38.15
C PHE A 16 23.16 -23.13 -36.79
N GLY A 17 23.80 -24.00 -36.00
CA GLY A 17 23.37 -24.30 -34.64
C GLY A 17 23.50 -23.10 -33.71
N ALA A 18 24.54 -22.28 -33.88
CA ALA A 18 24.73 -21.06 -33.11
C ALA A 18 23.62 -20.03 -33.36
N VAL A 19 23.11 -19.92 -34.60
CA VAL A 19 21.95 -19.05 -34.91
C VAL A 19 20.68 -19.52 -34.21
N ALA A 20 20.44 -20.84 -34.16
CA ALA A 20 19.30 -21.39 -33.44
C ALA A 20 19.41 -21.17 -31.92
N LEU A 21 20.62 -21.32 -31.35
CA LEU A 21 20.88 -21.04 -29.94
C LEU A 21 20.71 -19.56 -29.60
N ASP A 22 21.24 -18.66 -30.43
CA ASP A 22 21.08 -17.22 -30.28
C ASP A 22 19.60 -16.80 -30.27
N TRP A 23 18.80 -17.38 -31.18
CA TRP A 23 17.35 -17.16 -31.21
C TRP A 23 16.66 -17.66 -29.93
N MET A 24 17.02 -18.84 -29.43
CA MET A 24 16.45 -19.38 -28.18
C MET A 24 16.82 -18.53 -26.95
N MET A 25 18.08 -18.06 -26.86
CA MET A 25 18.53 -17.20 -25.76
C MET A 25 17.81 -15.84 -25.79
N HIS A 26 17.62 -15.24 -26.97
CA HIS A 26 16.87 -13.99 -27.11
C HIS A 26 15.37 -14.18 -26.80
N ALA A 27 14.78 -15.32 -27.17
CA ALA A 27 13.39 -15.64 -26.84
C ALA A 27 13.19 -15.76 -25.32
N GLU A 28 14.11 -16.45 -24.62
CA GLU A 28 14.07 -16.58 -23.15
C GLU A 28 14.21 -15.21 -22.45
N GLN A 29 15.09 -14.35 -22.94
CA GLN A 29 15.31 -13.01 -22.41
C GLN A 29 14.10 -12.08 -22.63
N ALA A 30 13.43 -12.18 -23.78
CA ALA A 30 12.19 -11.47 -24.07
C ALA A 30 11.03 -11.96 -23.18
N GLN A 31 11.00 -13.26 -22.86
CA GLN A 31 9.98 -13.85 -21.99
C GLN A 31 10.20 -13.47 -20.52
N ALA A 32 11.45 -13.32 -20.08
CA ALA A 32 11.81 -12.78 -18.77
C ALA A 32 11.43 -11.29 -18.62
N ALA A 33 11.56 -10.50 -19.69
CA ALA A 33 11.15 -9.08 -19.72
C ALA A 33 9.62 -8.90 -19.78
N SER A 34 8.87 -9.88 -20.31
CA SER A 34 7.41 -9.85 -20.42
C SER A 34 6.68 -10.04 -19.08
N ASN A 35 7.36 -10.45 -18.01
CA ASN A 35 6.71 -10.78 -16.74
C ASN A 35 6.48 -9.56 -15.83
N THR A 36 6.58 -8.34 -16.35
CA THR A 36 6.27 -7.10 -15.63
C THR A 36 4.76 -6.90 -15.52
N GLY A 37 4.12 -7.66 -14.62
CA GLY A 37 2.83 -7.27 -14.01
C GLY A 37 1.59 -7.25 -14.91
N VAL A 38 1.66 -7.76 -16.15
CA VAL A 38 0.47 -7.85 -17.00
C VAL A 38 -0.36 -9.06 -16.55
N VAL A 39 -1.33 -8.81 -15.68
CA VAL A 39 -2.38 -9.78 -15.38
C VAL A 39 -3.12 -10.13 -16.68
N HIS A 40 -3.17 -11.42 -17.02
CA HIS A 40 -3.85 -11.92 -18.23
C HIS A 40 -5.33 -11.46 -18.33
N HIS A 41 -5.93 -11.11 -17.20
CA HIS A 41 -7.28 -10.58 -17.10
C HIS A 41 -7.34 -9.38 -16.17
N ARG A 42 -8.23 -8.43 -16.48
CA ARG A 42 -8.57 -7.35 -15.55
C ARG A 42 -9.11 -7.95 -14.25
N PRO A 43 -8.54 -7.62 -13.08
CA PRO A 43 -9.05 -8.11 -11.81
C PRO A 43 -10.48 -7.61 -11.61
N ARG A 44 -11.39 -8.53 -11.22
CA ARG A 44 -12.77 -8.21 -10.85
C ARG A 44 -13.07 -8.84 -9.50
N ALA A 45 -13.53 -8.05 -8.54
CA ALA A 45 -14.04 -8.58 -7.28
C ALA A 45 -15.48 -9.06 -7.48
N LYS A 46 -15.75 -10.34 -7.16
CA LYS A 46 -17.11 -10.92 -7.23
C LYS A 46 -17.91 -10.67 -5.97
N SER A 47 -17.25 -10.53 -4.82
CA SER A 47 -17.88 -10.32 -3.51
C SER A 47 -16.92 -9.56 -2.59
N VAL A 48 -17.48 -8.78 -1.67
CA VAL A 48 -16.75 -8.03 -0.65
C VAL A 48 -17.26 -8.50 0.71
N ILE A 49 -16.36 -8.94 1.59
CA ILE A 49 -16.68 -9.20 2.98
C ILE A 49 -16.49 -7.89 3.74
N TRP A 50 -17.59 -7.31 4.21
CA TRP A 50 -17.56 -6.12 5.05
C TRP A 50 -17.89 -6.51 6.49
N LEU A 51 -16.92 -6.31 7.38
CA LEU A 51 -17.08 -6.59 8.81
C LEU A 51 -17.30 -5.27 9.55
N PHE A 52 -18.50 -5.10 10.12
CA PHE A 52 -18.78 -4.01 11.05
C PHE A 52 -18.65 -4.53 12.48
N MET A 53 -17.51 -4.24 13.11
CA MET A 53 -17.23 -4.66 14.48
C MET A 53 -17.59 -3.53 15.43
N GLU A 54 -18.74 -3.63 16.07
CA GLU A 54 -19.11 -2.72 17.17
C GLU A 54 -18.17 -2.94 18.37
N GLY A 55 -17.73 -1.84 18.99
CA GLY A 55 -16.85 -1.87 20.17
C GLY A 55 -15.34 -1.82 19.86
N GLY A 56 -14.94 -1.87 18.59
CA GLY A 56 -13.55 -1.63 18.20
C GLY A 56 -13.13 -0.16 18.37
N PRO A 57 -11.82 0.12 18.53
CA PRO A 57 -11.32 1.49 18.57
C PRO A 57 -11.62 2.21 17.25
N SER A 58 -12.18 3.42 17.33
CA SER A 58 -12.54 4.22 16.15
C SER A 58 -11.28 4.67 15.40
N HIS A 59 -11.38 4.80 14.07
CA HIS A 59 -10.32 5.45 13.28
C HIS A 59 -9.97 6.85 13.81
N LEU A 60 -10.97 7.54 14.40
CA LEU A 60 -10.77 8.83 15.07
C LEU A 60 -9.81 8.72 16.26
N ASP A 61 -9.79 7.60 16.97
CA ASP A 61 -8.90 7.40 18.12
C ASP A 61 -7.55 6.79 17.72
N LEU A 62 -7.47 6.21 16.53
CA LEU A 62 -6.29 5.48 16.05
C LEU A 62 -5.34 6.34 15.23
N VAL A 63 -5.84 7.09 14.24
CA VAL A 63 -4.98 7.70 13.20
C VAL A 63 -5.25 9.19 12.97
N ASP A 64 -6.11 9.81 13.77
CA ASP A 64 -6.55 11.20 13.58
C ASP A 64 -6.22 12.07 14.81
N PRO A 65 -5.04 12.71 14.86
CA PRO A 65 -4.63 13.56 15.98
C PRO A 65 -5.50 14.83 16.07
N LYS A 66 -5.87 15.22 17.30
CA LYS A 66 -6.85 16.29 17.56
C LYS A 66 -6.28 17.50 18.32
N PRO A 67 -5.31 18.24 17.75
CA PRO A 67 -4.66 19.35 18.46
C PRO A 67 -5.61 20.49 18.81
N LEU A 68 -6.63 20.75 17.98
CA LEU A 68 -7.63 21.78 18.26
C LEU A 68 -8.56 21.38 19.42
N LEU A 69 -8.99 20.12 19.46
CA LEU A 69 -9.81 19.59 20.55
C LEU A 69 -9.10 19.75 21.90
N GLN A 70 -7.78 19.50 21.90
CA GLN A 70 -6.91 19.68 23.06
C GLN A 70 -6.87 21.12 23.56
N LYS A 71 -6.80 22.09 22.66
CA LYS A 71 -6.81 23.52 23.00
C LYS A 71 -8.17 24.01 23.51
N LEU A 72 -9.25 23.37 23.08
CA LEU A 72 -10.62 23.72 23.42
C LEU A 72 -11.20 22.88 24.58
N ALA A 73 -10.38 22.00 25.17
CA ALA A 73 -10.79 21.15 26.28
C ALA A 73 -11.42 21.96 27.42
N GLY A 74 -12.56 21.47 27.92
CA GLY A 74 -13.33 22.11 29.00
C GLY A 74 -14.20 23.29 28.56
N LYS A 75 -14.03 23.81 27.33
CA LYS A 75 -14.85 24.92 26.80
C LYS A 75 -16.09 24.39 26.09
N ALA A 76 -17.13 25.22 26.00
CA ALA A 76 -18.27 24.95 25.15
C ALA A 76 -17.85 24.88 23.67
N LEU A 77 -18.63 24.17 22.85
CA LEU A 77 -18.42 24.11 21.40
C LEU A 77 -18.49 25.52 20.81
N PRO A 78 -17.48 25.98 20.05
CA PRO A 78 -17.51 27.31 19.45
C PRO A 78 -18.68 27.45 18.45
N PRO A 79 -19.31 28.65 18.36
CA PRO A 79 -20.45 28.88 17.44
C PRO A 79 -20.13 28.67 15.95
N SER A 80 -18.84 28.64 15.58
CA SER A 80 -18.41 28.36 14.21
C SER A 80 -18.63 26.90 13.80
N PHE A 81 -18.84 25.98 14.76
CA PHE A 81 -19.12 24.58 14.49
C PHE A 81 -20.62 24.31 14.53
N LYS A 82 -21.07 23.41 13.64
CA LYS A 82 -22.45 22.91 13.67
C LYS A 82 -22.68 22.11 14.96
N GLU A 83 -23.84 22.30 15.59
CA GLU A 83 -24.22 21.49 16.75
C GLU A 83 -24.28 20.00 16.39
N PRO A 84 -23.63 19.11 17.18
CA PRO A 84 -23.71 17.68 17.00
C PRO A 84 -25.11 17.17 17.36
N ILE A 85 -25.60 16.20 16.59
CA ILE A 85 -26.83 15.48 16.89
C ILE A 85 -26.45 14.30 17.79
N THR A 86 -26.83 14.36 19.06
CA THR A 86 -26.61 13.27 20.02
C THR A 86 -27.87 12.43 20.14
N ALA A 87 -27.71 11.14 20.47
CA ALA A 87 -28.84 10.21 20.56
C ALA A 87 -29.87 10.62 21.63
N MET A 88 -29.43 11.29 22.70
CA MET A 88 -30.27 11.76 23.81
C MET A 88 -30.65 13.25 23.71
N GLY A 89 -30.27 13.95 22.63
CA GLY A 89 -30.57 15.38 22.45
C GLY A 89 -29.80 16.31 23.39
N GLU A 90 -28.72 15.84 24.02
CA GLU A 90 -27.83 16.63 24.86
C GLU A 90 -27.13 17.73 24.07
N LYS A 91 -27.07 18.93 24.66
CA LYS A 91 -26.45 20.13 24.08
C LYS A 91 -25.64 20.89 25.13
N GLY A 92 -24.69 21.69 24.67
CA GLY A 92 -23.92 22.60 25.53
C GLY A 92 -22.89 21.93 26.45
N ALA A 93 -22.65 20.63 26.29
CA ALA A 93 -21.59 19.93 27.01
C ALA A 93 -20.21 20.52 26.67
N SER A 94 -19.35 20.61 27.68
CA SER A 94 -17.95 20.99 27.48
C SER A 94 -17.22 19.97 26.62
N LEU A 95 -16.32 20.44 25.76
CA LEU A 95 -15.48 19.61 24.92
C LEU A 95 -14.52 18.79 25.77
N LEU A 96 -14.52 17.47 25.57
CA LEU A 96 -13.59 16.56 26.24
C LEU A 96 -12.31 16.43 25.42
N ALA A 97 -11.16 16.64 26.06
CA ALA A 97 -9.86 16.38 25.45
C ALA A 97 -9.70 14.88 25.13
N SER A 98 -9.14 14.56 23.97
CA SER A 98 -8.73 13.17 23.73
C SER A 98 -7.63 12.76 24.72
N GLN A 99 -7.71 11.58 25.32
CA GLN A 99 -6.65 11.10 26.20
C GLN A 99 -5.52 10.39 25.43
N ARG A 100 -5.66 10.27 24.11
CA ARG A 100 -4.71 9.56 23.25
C ARG A 100 -3.46 10.39 23.01
N LYS A 101 -2.36 9.68 22.78
CA LYS A 101 -1.10 10.28 22.35
C LYS A 101 -0.78 9.73 20.98
N TRP A 102 -0.43 10.61 20.05
CA TRP A 102 -0.07 10.23 18.70
C TRP A 102 1.39 10.51 18.42
N LYS A 103 1.98 9.65 17.60
CA LYS A 103 3.30 9.83 17.03
C LYS A 103 3.24 9.50 15.55
N GLN A 104 4.15 10.08 14.78
CA GLN A 104 4.32 9.71 13.38
C GLN A 104 5.24 8.49 13.30
N HIS A 105 4.86 7.52 12.49
CA HIS A 105 5.60 6.27 12.27
C HIS A 105 5.90 6.07 10.78
N GLY A 106 6.89 5.23 10.51
CA GLY A 106 7.29 4.86 9.15
C GLY A 106 7.96 5.97 8.36
N GLN A 107 8.27 5.66 7.10
CA GLN A 107 8.72 6.64 6.12
C GLN A 107 7.56 7.51 5.62
N SER A 108 6.34 7.00 5.72
CA SER A 108 5.10 7.70 5.34
C SER A 108 4.77 8.85 6.30
N GLY A 109 5.27 8.82 7.53
CA GLY A 109 4.95 9.80 8.56
C GLY A 109 3.48 9.72 9.03
N MET A 110 2.83 8.57 8.86
CA MET A 110 1.45 8.37 9.28
C MET A 110 1.32 8.49 10.80
N TRP A 111 0.24 9.14 11.24
CA TRP A 111 -0.08 9.24 12.66
C TRP A 111 -0.66 7.93 13.18
N ALA A 112 -0.12 7.46 14.30
CA ALA A 112 -0.64 6.32 15.04
C ALA A 112 -0.77 6.66 16.53
N SER A 113 -1.85 6.21 17.15
CA SER A 113 -2.08 6.40 18.58
C SER A 113 -1.39 5.33 19.42
N ASP A 114 -1.24 5.63 20.71
CA ASP A 114 -0.69 4.75 21.74
C ASP A 114 -1.51 3.46 21.98
N TRP A 115 -2.65 3.29 21.31
CA TRP A 115 -3.49 2.09 21.36
C TRP A 115 -3.09 0.99 20.38
N ILE A 116 -2.32 1.33 19.34
CA ILE A 116 -1.90 0.36 18.32
C ILE A 116 -0.38 0.30 18.19
N PRO A 117 0.38 0.20 19.30
CA PRO A 117 1.84 0.37 19.30
C PRO A 117 2.54 -0.62 18.36
N HIS A 118 2.11 -1.88 18.37
CA HIS A 118 2.71 -2.93 17.55
C HIS A 118 2.32 -2.85 16.07
N ILE A 119 1.18 -2.22 15.74
CA ILE A 119 0.77 -1.99 14.35
C ILE A 119 1.52 -0.76 13.81
N ALA A 120 1.73 0.24 14.66
CA ALA A 120 2.45 1.46 14.32
C ALA A 120 3.90 1.18 13.88
N ASP A 121 4.55 0.14 14.40
CA ASP A 121 5.89 -0.29 13.98
C ASP A 121 5.94 -0.79 12.52
N CYS A 122 4.79 -1.16 11.95
CA CYS A 122 4.66 -1.65 10.57
C CYS A 122 4.14 -0.59 9.59
N MET A 123 3.85 0.63 10.05
CA MET A 123 3.34 1.75 9.23
C MET A 123 4.45 2.53 8.50
#